data_AF-A0A2H4I8U3-F1
#
_entry.id   AF-A0A2H4I8U3-F1
#
_cell.length_a   1.000
_cell.length_b   1.000
_cell.length_c   1.000
_cell.angle_alpha   90.00
_cell.angle_beta   90.00
_cell.angle_gamma   90.00
#
_symmetry.space_group_name_H-M   'P 1'
#
loop_
_entity.id
_entity.type
_entity.pdbx_description
1 polymer ?
#
loop_
_entity_poly.entity_id
_entity_poly.type
_entity_poly.pdbx_seq_one_letter_code
_entity_poly.pdbx_strand_id
1 'polypeptide(L)' 'MDANEITDKGYINQRAVLERRSAAVEALFARPAGAGVVEI' A
#
# COMPACT_ATOMS: atom_id res chain seq x y z
N MET A 1 -3.92 6.27 13.18
CA MET A 1 -2.53 5.80 13.43
C MET A 1 -2.11 4.98 12.23
N ASP A 2 -0.91 5.20 11.69
CA ASP A 2 -0.47 4.68 10.39
C ASP A 2 -0.11 3.18 10.39
N ALA A 3 -0.89 2.32 11.06
CA ALA A 3 -0.74 0.87 11.08
C ALA A 3 0.68 0.33 11.31
N ASN A 4 1.54 1.11 11.98
CA ASN A 4 2.97 0.86 12.18
C ASN A 4 3.84 0.91 10.90
N GLU A 5 3.37 1.60 9.85
CA GLU A 5 4.09 1.87 8.60
C GLU A 5 5.12 3.00 8.73
N ILE A 6 4.98 3.86 9.75
CA ILE A 6 5.93 4.92 10.10
C ILE A 6 6.50 4.66 11.50
N THR A 7 7.82 4.71 11.64
CA THR A 7 8.52 4.57 12.93
C THR A 7 8.40 5.84 13.77
N ASP A 8 8.75 5.76 15.05
CA ASP A 8 8.81 6.92 15.95
C ASP A 8 9.81 8.00 15.48
N LYS A 9 10.81 7.62 14.68
CA LYS A 9 11.79 8.53 14.06
C LYS A 9 11.35 9.05 12.69
N GLY A 10 10.16 8.69 12.22
CA GLY A 10 9.63 9.15 10.93
C GLY A 10 10.16 8.39 9.71
N TYR A 11 10.82 7.25 9.90
CA TYR A 11 11.21 6.38 8.78
C TYR A 11 10.07 5.45 8.38
N ILE A 12 10.10 4.99 7.12
CA ILE A 12 9.20 3.94 6.66
C ILE A 12 9.60 2.61 7.29
N ASN A 13 8.66 1.96 7.96
CA ASN A 13 8.76 0.56 8.31
C ASN A 13 8.44 -0.30 7.08
N GLN A 14 9.48 -0.58 6.30
CA GLN A 14 9.34 -1.29 5.02
C GLN A 14 8.65 -2.65 5.17
N ARG A 15 8.93 -3.40 6.25
CA ARG A 15 8.28 -4.69 6.49
C ARG A 15 6.77 -4.52 6.64
N ALA A 16 6.33 -3.59 7.49
CA ALA A 16 4.90 -3.34 7.69
C ALA A 16 4.22 -2.85 6.41
N VAL A 17 4.88 -1.97 5.64
CA VAL A 17 4.35 -1.50 4.36
C VAL A 17 4.21 -2.64 3.36
N LEU A 18 5.25 -3.46 3.17
CA LEU A 18 5.21 -4.60 2.23
C LEU A 18 4.11 -5.59 2.59
N GLU A 19 3.97 -5.93 3.88
CA GLU A 19 2.94 -6.86 4.35
C GLU A 19 1.51 -6.31 4.17
N ARG A 20 1.31 -4.98 4.35
CA ARG A 20 -0.03 -4.38 4.38
C ARG A 20 -0.49 -3.79 3.05
N ARG A 21 0.44 -3.33 2.21
CA ARG A 21 0.12 -2.59 0.99
C ARG A 21 0.24 -3.41 -0.28
N SER A 22 0.75 -4.65 -0.21
CA SER A 22 0.92 -5.54 -1.37
C SER A 22 -0.34 -5.64 -2.23
N ALA A 23 -1.48 -5.99 -1.62
CA ALA A 23 -2.75 -6.13 -2.32
C ALA A 23 -3.24 -4.82 -2.98
N ALA A 24 -2.99 -3.67 -2.34
CA ALA A 24 -3.36 -2.37 -2.91
C ALA A 24 -2.48 -2.03 -4.12
N VAL A 25 -1.18 -2.35 -4.06
CA VAL A 25 -0.26 -2.20 -5.19
C VAL A 25 -0.66 -3.13 -6.34
N GLU A 26 -0.99 -4.39 -6.05
CA GLU A 26 -1.47 -5.34 -7.05
C GLU A 26 -2.75 -4.84 -7.75
N ALA A 27 -3.69 -4.28 -6.98
CA ALA A 27 -4.93 -3.71 -7.53
C ALA A 27 -4.68 -2.52 -8.48
N LEU A 28 -3.67 -1.67 -8.22
CA LEU A 28 -3.31 -0.53 -9.07
C LEU A 28 -2.79 -0.96 -10.45
N PHE A 29 -2.16 -2.13 -10.54
CA PHE A 29 -1.54 -2.62 -11.78
C PHE A 29 -2.32 -3.77 -12.44
N ALA A 30 -3.46 -4.18 -11.86
CA ALA A 30 -4.34 -5.20 -12.41
C ALA A 30 -5.02 -4.72 -13.71
N ARG A 31 -5.38 -5.68 -14.58
CA ARG A 31 -6.22 -5.44 -15.77
C ARG A 31 -7.32 -6.51 -15.83
N PRO A 32 -8.61 -6.14 -15.73
CA PRO A 32 -9.15 -4.79 -15.50
C PRO A 32 -8.70 -4.18 -14.16
N ALA A 33 -8.77 -2.86 -14.04
CA ALA A 33 -8.36 -2.14 -12.83
C ALA A 33 -9.04 -2.69 -11.56
N GLY A 34 -8.29 -2.74 -10.46
CA GLY A 34 -8.79 -3.22 -9.18
C GLY A 34 -9.88 -2.33 -8.58
N ALA A 35 -10.61 -2.86 -7.60
CA ALA A 35 -11.69 -2.12 -6.93
C ALA A 35 -11.19 -0.79 -6.34
N GLY A 36 -11.86 0.31 -6.70
CA GLY A 36 -11.50 1.66 -6.24
C GLY A 36 -10.38 2.34 -7.03
N VAL A 37 -9.81 1.68 -8.04
CA VAL A 37 -8.84 2.29 -8.97
C VAL A 37 -9.60 2.95 -10.12
N VAL A 38 -9.29 4.22 -10.40
CA VAL A 38 -9.85 4.99 -11.51
C VAL A 38 -8.81 5.06 -12.62
N GLU A 39 -9.13 4.55 -13.80
CA GLU A 39 -8.35 4.73 -15.03
C GLU A 39 -8.96 5.88 -15.85
N ILE A 40 -8.10 6.73 -16.44
CA ILE A 40 -8.47 7.88 -17.28
C ILE A 40 -8.18 7.54 -18.74
#